data_AF-A0A352MX69-F1
#
_entry.id   AF-A0A352MX69-F1
#
_cell.length_a   1.000
_cell.length_b   1.000
_cell.length_c   1.000
_cell.angle_alpha   90.00
_cell.angle_beta   90.00
_cell.angle_gamma   90.00
#
_symmetry.space_group_name_H-M   'P 1'
#
loop_
_entity.id
_entity.type
_entity.pdbx_description
1 polymer ?
#
loop_
_entity_poly.entity_id
_entity_poly.type
_entity_poly.pdbx_seq_one_letter_code
_entity_poly.pdbx_strand_id
1 'polypeptide(L)'
;MIIKKAGSVYEITESGKNTLALTMDILPGIIKLKADTNLKKELESSEEEYSVVAEYTPRSENNYIVFCKIVENSETVFEVKTFAGSRQQAKEIVDNWKSNAESIYPKILKALTERKKEE
;
A
#
# COMPACT_ATOMS: atom_id res chain seq x y z
N MET A 1 -21.59 13.40 -3.42
CA MET A 1 -21.35 14.16 -2.17
C MET A 1 -21.21 13.14 -1.04
N ILE A 2 -20.02 13.03 -0.42
CA ILE A 2 -19.69 11.93 0.53
C ILE A 2 -20.28 12.18 1.92
N ILE A 3 -20.51 13.46 2.26
CA ILE A 3 -20.99 13.89 3.57
C ILE A 3 -22.15 14.86 3.35
N LYS A 4 -23.28 14.64 4.05
CA LYS A 4 -24.44 15.55 4.08
C LYS A 4 -24.55 16.19 5.47
N LYS A 5 -24.99 17.44 5.51
CA LYS A 5 -25.29 18.14 6.76
C LYS A 5 -26.74 17.85 7.16
N ALA A 6 -26.95 17.24 8.32
CA ALA A 6 -28.25 17.03 8.93
C ALA A 6 -28.29 17.83 10.24
N GLY A 7 -28.71 19.09 10.16
CA GLY A 7 -28.66 20.00 11.31
C GLY A 7 -27.23 20.40 11.69
N SER A 8 -26.89 20.32 12.97
CA SER A 8 -25.53 20.61 13.50
C SER A 8 -24.56 19.42 13.37
N VAL A 9 -24.99 18.30 12.80
CA VAL A 9 -24.19 17.08 12.65
C VAL A 9 -23.98 16.76 11.17
N TYR A 10 -22.79 16.25 10.87
CA TYR A 10 -22.44 15.76 9.53
C TYR A 10 -22.64 14.24 9.49
N GLU A 11 -23.38 13.75 8.50
CA GLU A 11 -23.62 12.33 8.31
C GLU A 11 -23.05 11.87 6.96
N ILE A 12 -22.41 10.70 6.93
CA ILE A 12 -21.97 10.08 5.67
C ILE A 12 -23.21 9.69 4.87
N THR A 13 -23.24 10.08 3.59
CA THR A 13 -24.35 9.73 2.69
C THR A 13 -24.36 8.23 2.42
N GLU A 14 -25.50 7.66 2.07
CA GLU A 14 -25.61 6.22 1.77
C GLU A 14 -24.75 5.79 0.59
N SER A 15 -24.63 6.66 -0.43
CA SER A 15 -23.64 6.53 -1.51
C SER A 15 -22.20 6.59 -0.98
N GLY A 16 -21.91 7.43 0.03
CA GLY A 16 -20.62 7.45 0.72
C GLY A 16 -20.33 6.16 1.50
N LYS A 17 -21.33 5.60 2.20
CA LYS A 17 -21.22 4.31 2.92
C LYS A 17 -20.98 3.15 1.95
N ASN A 18 -21.70 3.09 0.84
CA ASN A 18 -21.52 2.07 -0.19
C ASN A 18 -20.18 2.18 -0.91
N THR A 19 -19.74 3.41 -1.21
CA THR A 19 -18.42 3.64 -1.80
C THR A 19 -17.31 3.22 -0.83
N LEU A 20 -17.45 3.56 0.45
CA LEU A 20 -16.53 3.16 1.50
C LEU A 20 -16.47 1.64 1.64
N ALA A 21 -17.61 0.95 1.67
CA ALA A 21 -17.70 -0.51 1.73
C ALA A 21 -17.04 -1.18 0.52
N LEU A 22 -17.30 -0.68 -0.70
CA LEU A 22 -16.68 -1.20 -1.92
C LEU A 22 -15.16 -0.98 -1.96
N THR A 23 -14.66 0.10 -1.37
CA THR A 23 -13.21 0.32 -1.24
C THR A 23 -12.58 -0.51 -0.12
N MET A 24 -13.30 -0.78 0.97
CA MET A 24 -12.77 -1.55 2.11
C MET A 24 -12.36 -2.97 1.72
N ASP A 25 -13.05 -3.61 0.78
CA ASP A 25 -12.69 -4.96 0.28
C ASP A 25 -11.45 -4.96 -0.65
N ILE A 26 -11.07 -3.81 -1.18
CA ILE A 26 -9.93 -3.65 -2.11
C ILE A 26 -8.67 -3.19 -1.37
N LEU A 27 -8.82 -2.69 -0.14
CA LEU A 27 -7.73 -2.18 0.67
C LEU A 27 -7.11 -3.32 1.49
N PRO A 28 -5.89 -3.77 1.18
CA PRO A 28 -5.18 -4.69 2.07
C PRO A 28 -5.00 -4.08 3.46
N GLY A 29 -4.84 -4.94 4.46
CA GLY A 29 -4.89 -4.63 5.89
C GLY A 29 -4.01 -3.46 6.30
N ILE A 30 -2.86 -3.28 5.63
CA ILE A 30 -1.94 -2.15 5.83
C ILE A 30 -2.56 -0.75 5.63
N ILE A 31 -3.58 -0.61 4.77
CA ILE A 31 -4.30 0.66 4.58
C ILE A 31 -5.42 0.81 5.60
N LYS A 32 -6.07 -0.30 5.98
CA LYS A 32 -7.07 -0.32 7.05
C LYS A 32 -6.45 0.14 8.37
N LEU A 33 -5.25 -0.37 8.68
CA LEU A 33 -4.46 0.07 9.83
C LEU A 33 -4.23 1.57 9.81
N LYS A 34 -3.73 2.18 8.72
CA LYS A 34 -3.46 3.64 8.66
C LYS A 34 -4.72 4.50 8.68
N ALA A 35 -5.84 4.02 8.14
CA ALA A 35 -7.13 4.70 8.27
C ALA A 35 -7.58 4.75 9.75
N ASP A 36 -7.43 3.64 10.48
CA ASP A 36 -7.70 3.58 11.92
C ASP A 36 -6.63 4.33 12.76
N THR A 37 -5.38 4.42 12.28
CA THR A 37 -4.25 5.04 13.02
C THR A 37 -4.36 6.57 13.11
N ASN A 38 -5.11 7.24 12.22
CA ASN A 38 -5.41 8.66 12.42
C ASN A 38 -6.34 8.91 13.64
N LEU A 39 -7.01 7.87 14.14
CA LEU A 39 -7.88 7.93 15.33
C LEU A 39 -7.17 7.42 16.60
N LYS A 40 -6.22 6.48 16.48
CA LYS A 40 -5.48 5.87 17.61
C LYS A 40 -4.01 6.26 17.58
N LYS A 41 -3.69 7.45 18.08
CA LYS A 41 -2.32 7.91 18.27
C LYS A 41 -1.55 7.16 19.40
N GLU A 42 -2.08 6.07 19.97
CA GLU A 42 -1.63 5.59 21.29
C GLU A 42 -1.58 4.08 21.56
N LEU A 43 -1.94 3.16 20.66
CA LEU A 43 -1.91 1.73 21.00
C LEU A 43 -0.74 1.05 20.29
N GLU A 44 0.42 1.01 20.94
CA GLU A 44 0.86 -0.16 21.70
C GLU A 44 1.27 -1.30 20.76
N SER A 45 2.59 -1.47 20.68
CA SER A 45 3.32 -2.65 20.22
C SER A 45 2.50 -3.93 20.19
N SER A 46 2.38 -4.61 19.04
CA SER A 46 2.38 -6.09 18.93
C SER A 46 2.23 -6.57 17.48
N GLU A 47 3.15 -7.45 17.10
CA GLU A 47 3.06 -8.52 16.09
C GLU A 47 2.60 -8.13 14.67
N GLU A 48 3.54 -8.08 13.72
CA GLU A 48 3.27 -7.76 12.32
C GLU A 48 2.29 -8.79 11.71
N GLU A 49 1.01 -8.42 11.54
CA GLU A 49 -0.01 -9.17 10.78
C GLU A 49 0.33 -9.30 9.27
N TYR A 50 1.45 -8.72 8.84
CA TYR A 50 1.92 -8.68 7.48
C TYR A 50 3.45 -8.75 7.42
N SER A 51 4.01 -9.20 6.29
CA SER A 51 5.45 -9.31 6.09
C SER A 51 5.88 -8.56 4.84
N VAL A 52 6.97 -7.79 4.97
CA VAL A 52 7.62 -7.10 3.86
C VAL A 52 8.73 -7.99 3.29
N VAL A 53 8.59 -8.39 2.02
CA VAL A 53 9.57 -9.25 1.34
C VAL A 53 10.19 -8.49 0.18
N ALA A 54 11.51 -8.54 0.04
CA ALA A 54 12.18 -8.11 -1.16
C ALA A 54 13.43 -8.93 -1.46
N GLU A 55 13.60 -9.27 -2.73
CA GLU A 55 14.66 -10.12 -3.25
C GLU A 55 15.04 -9.69 -4.67
N TYR A 56 16.25 -10.06 -5.11
CA TYR A 56 16.68 -9.85 -6.48
C TYR A 56 17.35 -11.09 -7.06
N THR A 57 17.17 -11.30 -8.35
CA THR A 57 17.79 -12.39 -9.12
C THR A 57 18.59 -11.83 -10.30
N PRO A 58 19.83 -12.31 -10.54
CA PRO A 58 20.59 -11.93 -11.71
C PRO A 58 19.94 -12.48 -12.99
N ARG A 59 19.83 -11.64 -14.01
CA ARG A 59 19.35 -12.00 -15.36
C ARG A 59 20.50 -12.05 -16.37
N SER A 60 21.48 -11.15 -16.25
CA SER A 60 22.74 -11.13 -17.00
C SER A 60 23.79 -10.31 -16.24
N GLU A 61 25.02 -10.19 -16.75
CA GLU A 61 26.15 -9.55 -16.04
C GLU A 61 25.78 -8.22 -15.35
N ASN A 62 25.03 -7.38 -16.06
CA ASN A 62 24.60 -6.06 -15.58
C ASN A 62 23.07 -5.90 -15.54
N ASN A 63 22.29 -6.98 -15.41
CA ASN A 63 20.84 -6.87 -15.28
C ASN A 63 20.31 -7.77 -14.19
N TYR A 64 19.49 -7.20 -13.33
CA TYR A 64 18.88 -7.86 -12.18
C TYR A 64 17.39 -7.63 -12.22
N ILE A 65 16.63 -8.63 -11.81
CA ILE A 65 15.20 -8.51 -11.57
C ILE A 65 15.03 -8.34 -10.06
N VAL A 66 14.28 -7.33 -9.65
CA VAL A 66 13.96 -7.09 -8.24
C VAL A 66 12.48 -7.32 -8.02
N PHE A 67 12.15 -8.07 -6.98
CA PHE A 67 10.80 -8.33 -6.52
C PHE A 67 10.60 -7.65 -5.16
N CYS A 68 9.51 -6.91 -5.04
CA CYS A 68 9.10 -6.25 -3.81
C CYS A 68 7.66 -6.66 -3.52
N LYS A 69 7.42 -7.29 -2.36
CA LYS A 69 6.13 -7.89 -1.99
C LYS A 69 5.65 -7.43 -0.62
N ILE A 70 4.33 -7.41 -0.46
CA ILE A 70 3.65 -7.38 0.83
C ILE A 70 2.84 -8.68 0.93
N VAL A 71 3.05 -9.41 2.02
CA VAL A 71 2.36 -10.67 2.32
C VAL A 71 1.51 -10.45 3.57
N GLU A 72 0.22 -10.75 3.51
CA GLU A 72 -0.71 -10.68 4.66
C GLU A 72 -1.37 -12.05 4.80
N ASN A 73 -1.42 -12.61 6.02
CA ASN A 73 -2.03 -13.93 6.27
C ASN A 73 -1.52 -15.05 5.33
N SER A 74 -0.23 -15.04 5.00
CA SER A 74 0.42 -15.94 4.03
C SER A 74 0.03 -15.76 2.56
N GLU A 75 -0.79 -14.76 2.22
CA GLU A 75 -1.18 -14.41 0.86
C GLU A 75 -0.43 -13.16 0.37
N THR A 76 0.04 -13.18 -0.88
CA THR A 76 0.69 -12.00 -1.47
C THR A 76 -0.37 -11.00 -1.93
N VAL A 77 -0.56 -9.93 -1.17
CA VAL A 77 -1.56 -8.88 -1.46
C VAL A 77 -1.04 -7.82 -2.43
N PHE A 78 0.29 -7.69 -2.54
CA PHE A 78 0.93 -6.79 -3.48
C PHE A 78 2.29 -7.33 -3.91
N GLU A 79 2.58 -7.25 -5.21
CA GLU A 79 3.89 -7.53 -5.77
C GLU A 79 4.20 -6.51 -6.88
N VAL A 80 5.40 -5.94 -6.83
CA VAL A 80 5.97 -5.18 -7.95
C VAL A 80 7.30 -5.78 -8.37
N LYS A 81 7.46 -5.89 -9.69
CA LYS A 81 8.67 -6.37 -10.34
C LYS A 81 9.31 -5.24 -11.14
N THR A 82 10.60 -5.03 -10.94
CA THR A 82 11.38 -4.04 -11.69
C THR A 82 12.74 -4.58 -12.09
N PHE A 83 13.49 -3.81 -12.88
CA PHE A 83 14.81 -4.15 -13.38
C PHE A 83 15.85 -3.17 -12.84
N ALA A 84 17.03 -3.69 -12.49
CA ALA A 84 18.18 -2.90 -12.07
C ALA A 84 19.38 -3.22 -12.97
N GLY A 85 20.11 -2.16 -13.36
CA GLY A 85 21.28 -2.23 -14.24
C GLY A 85 22.59 -2.61 -13.55
N SER A 86 22.55 -2.85 -12.24
CA SER A 86 23.71 -3.32 -11.47
C SER A 86 23.24 -4.04 -10.20
N ARG A 87 24.13 -4.86 -9.64
CA ARG A 87 23.88 -5.53 -8.36
C ARG A 87 23.67 -4.51 -7.23
N GLN A 88 24.43 -3.42 -7.26
CA GLN A 88 24.35 -2.36 -6.26
C GLN A 88 22.97 -1.69 -6.29
N GLN A 89 22.50 -1.33 -7.48
CA GLN A 89 21.17 -0.75 -7.63
C GLN A 89 20.06 -1.74 -7.23
N ALA A 90 20.20 -3.03 -7.56
CA ALA A 90 19.26 -4.06 -7.12
C ALA A 90 19.18 -4.16 -5.59
N LYS A 91 20.34 -4.11 -4.93
CA LYS A 91 20.44 -4.11 -3.47
C LYS A 91 19.83 -2.84 -2.86
N GLU A 92 20.10 -1.67 -3.42
CA GLU A 92 19.50 -0.40 -2.97
C GLU A 92 17.97 -0.45 -3.02
N ILE A 93 17.39 -1.00 -4.09
CA ILE A 93 15.93 -1.15 -4.21
C ILE A 93 15.40 -2.11 -3.12
N VAL A 94 16.04 -3.25 -2.91
CA VAL A 94 15.64 -4.23 -1.88
C VAL A 94 15.72 -3.63 -0.48
N ASP A 95 16.84 -3.00 -0.13
CA ASP A 95 17.06 -2.41 1.19
C ASP A 95 16.07 -1.25 1.45
N ASN A 96 15.82 -0.44 0.43
CA ASN A 96 14.85 0.65 0.50
C ASN A 96 13.41 0.12 0.66
N TRP A 97 13.04 -0.95 -0.05
CA TRP A 97 11.73 -1.57 0.13
C TRP A 97 11.55 -2.11 1.55
N LYS A 98 12.51 -2.90 2.06
CA LYS A 98 12.45 -3.47 3.41
C LYS A 98 12.28 -2.41 4.50
N SER A 99 12.88 -1.23 4.32
CA SER A 99 12.82 -0.15 5.31
C SER A 99 11.62 0.78 5.14
N ASN A 100 11.08 0.91 3.91
CA ASN A 100 10.13 1.97 3.56
C ASN A 100 8.85 1.46 2.87
N ALA A 101 8.60 0.14 2.81
CA ALA A 101 7.44 -0.45 2.12
C ALA A 101 6.11 0.18 2.54
N GLU A 102 5.92 0.45 3.83
CA GLU A 102 4.72 1.09 4.37
C GLU A 102 4.43 2.50 3.79
N SER A 103 5.47 3.20 3.32
CA SER A 103 5.37 4.54 2.73
C SER A 103 5.30 4.48 1.21
N ILE A 104 5.99 3.51 0.60
CA ILE A 104 6.07 3.34 -0.85
C ILE A 104 4.80 2.70 -1.39
N TYR A 105 4.31 1.63 -0.76
CA TYR A 105 3.14 0.88 -1.23
C TYR A 105 1.89 1.76 -1.45
N PRO A 106 1.46 2.62 -0.49
CA PRO A 106 0.31 3.48 -0.71
C PRO A 106 0.49 4.47 -1.87
N LYS A 107 1.72 4.94 -2.11
CA LYS A 107 2.02 5.86 -3.21
C LYS A 107 1.87 5.16 -4.56
N ILE A 108 2.35 3.91 -4.67
CA ILE A 108 2.18 3.11 -5.88
C ILE A 108 0.70 2.81 -6.12
N LEU A 109 -0.02 2.35 -5.09
CA LEU A 109 -1.45 2.07 -5.22
C LEU A 109 -2.24 3.31 -5.64
N LYS A 110 -1.92 4.47 -5.06
CA LYS A 110 -2.52 5.76 -5.46
C LYS A 110 -2.24 6.06 -6.92
N ALA A 111 -0.98 5.95 -7.37
CA ALA A 111 -0.62 6.19 -8.77
C ALA A 111 -1.34 5.23 -9.74
N LEU A 112 -1.61 4.00 -9.34
CA LEU A 112 -2.35 3.01 -10.14
C LEU A 112 -3.86 3.24 -10.17
N THR A 113 -4.42 3.88 -9.14
CA THR A 113 -5.88 4.10 -8.99
C THR A 113 -6.31 5.54 -9.34
N GLU A 114 -5.35 6.45 -9.54
CA GLU A 114 -5.59 7.81 -9.99
C GLU A 114 -6.17 7.82 -11.42
N ARG A 115 -7.46 8.15 -11.53
CA ARG A 115 -8.10 8.45 -12.82
C ARG A 115 -7.71 9.86 -13.24
N LYS A 116 -7.12 10.01 -14.43
CA LYS A 116 -7.00 11.33 -15.07
C LYS A 116 -8.41 11.91 -15.23
N LYS A 117 -8.63 13.13 -14.74
CA LYS A 117 -9.79 13.91 -15.18
C LYS A 117 -9.52 14.29 -16.63
N GLU A 118 -10.39 13.86 -17.53
CA GLU A 118 -10.44 14.40 -18.88
C GLU A 118 -10.79 15.89 -18.75
N GLU A 119 -9.99 16.75 -19.36
CA GLU A 119 -10.24 18.20 -19.50
C GLU A 119 -11.23 18.44 -20.64
#